data_AF-A0A2H3EN45-F1
#
_entry.id   AF-A0A2H3EN45-F1
#
_cell.length_a   1.000
_cell.length_b   1.000
_cell.length_c   1.000
_cell.angle_alpha   90.00
_cell.angle_beta   90.00
_cell.angle_gamma   90.00
#
_symmetry.space_group_name_H-M   'P 1'
#
loop_
_entity.id
_entity.type
_entity.pdbx_description
1 polymer ?
#
loop_
_entity_poly.entity_id
_entity_poly.type
_entity_poly.pdbx_seq_one_letter_code
_entity_poly.pdbx_strand_id
1 'polypeptide(L)'
;MDHLYLLHLEEKAEGVTIAQMTRMRDPNILHPYDMEDRDVKPYDGDLSMEVLWDWLKSLVIHLETQQLGSPDHDQERKLIIEPVLTGKAKKWYHDHVIEVDSNKAWTFTSVILALYDRFIHDSVMQEAQSKFEKATFAEGGGTVEGFQDLLESYIRDMTMKPNDYTIRKLFMKRIPYAMRNAILEDHLSMELNTLDELVLSGKAWEDTE
;
A
#
# COMPACT_ATOMS: atom_id res chain seq x y z
N MET A 1 -49.09 10.15 -49.16
CA MET A 1 -48.42 9.61 -47.96
C MET A 1 -49.06 10.30 -46.79
N ASP A 2 -49.94 9.59 -46.09
CA ASP A 2 -50.88 10.17 -45.14
C ASP A 2 -50.24 10.43 -43.78
N HIS A 3 -50.39 11.66 -43.31
CA HIS A 3 -50.02 12.15 -41.98
C HIS A 3 -50.68 11.36 -40.83
N LEU A 4 -51.69 10.52 -41.15
CA LEU A 4 -52.39 9.64 -40.22
C LEU A 4 -51.62 8.34 -39.88
N TYR A 5 -50.67 7.92 -40.71
CA TYR A 5 -49.86 6.71 -40.43
C TYR A 5 -48.75 6.97 -39.40
N LEU A 6 -48.29 8.22 -39.26
CA LEU A 6 -47.28 8.61 -38.27
C LEU A 6 -47.88 8.81 -36.87
N LEU A 7 -49.10 9.37 -36.77
CA LEU A 7 -49.79 9.52 -35.47
C LEU A 7 -50.20 8.18 -34.84
N HIS A 8 -50.51 7.16 -35.65
CA HIS A 8 -50.87 5.83 -35.13
C HIS A 8 -49.65 5.00 -34.66
N LEU A 9 -48.43 5.41 -35.02
CA LEU A 9 -47.18 4.82 -34.53
C LEU A 9 -46.68 5.56 -33.27
N GLU A 10 -46.91 6.87 -33.16
CA GLU A 10 -46.61 7.64 -31.94
C GLU A 10 -47.57 7.28 -30.79
N GLU A 11 -48.85 6.99 -31.06
CA GLU A 11 -49.82 6.60 -30.02
C GLU A 11 -49.60 5.17 -29.46
N LYS A 12 -48.83 4.32 -30.15
CA LYS A 12 -48.40 3.02 -29.62
C LYS A 12 -47.12 3.08 -28.78
N ALA A 13 -46.41 4.20 -28.77
CA ALA A 13 -45.20 4.40 -27.99
C ALA A 13 -45.49 4.99 -26.58
N GLU A 14 -46.63 5.66 -26.39
CA GLU A 14 -47.03 6.25 -25.11
C GLU A 14 -47.98 5.34 -24.32
N GLY A 15 -47.51 4.18 -23.89
CA GLY A 15 -48.38 3.27 -23.14
C GLY A 15 -47.71 2.14 -22.37
N VAL A 16 -46.38 2.10 -22.30
CA VAL A 16 -45.68 1.12 -21.46
C VAL A 16 -45.24 1.80 -20.18
N THR A 17 -46.05 1.64 -19.14
CA THR A 17 -45.67 2.08 -17.80
C THR A 17 -44.47 1.25 -17.31
N ILE A 18 -43.59 1.85 -16.50
CA ILE A 18 -42.41 1.19 -15.90
C ILE A 18 -42.81 -0.15 -15.23
N ALA A 19 -44.02 -0.23 -14.66
CA ALA A 19 -44.59 -1.43 -14.05
C ALA A 19 -44.90 -2.59 -15.04
N GLN A 20 -45.12 -2.31 -16.32
CA GLN A 20 -45.35 -3.32 -17.35
C GLN A 20 -44.04 -3.87 -17.93
N MET A 21 -42.97 -3.08 -17.99
CA MET A 21 -41.63 -3.58 -18.35
C MET A 21 -41.07 -4.54 -17.28
N THR A 22 -41.40 -4.32 -16.00
CA THR A 22 -41.02 -5.23 -14.91
C THR A 22 -41.71 -6.59 -14.99
N ARG A 23 -42.88 -6.69 -15.67
CA ARG A 23 -43.65 -7.94 -15.79
C ARG A 23 -43.25 -8.85 -16.94
N MET A 24 -42.32 -8.41 -17.81
CA MET A 24 -41.68 -9.27 -18.83
C MET A 24 -40.27 -9.73 -18.41
N ARG A 25 -39.95 -9.70 -17.10
CA ARG A 25 -38.72 -10.30 -16.57
C ARG A 25 -38.90 -11.80 -16.44
N ASP A 26 -38.22 -12.55 -17.30
CA ASP A 26 -37.94 -13.96 -17.05
C ASP A 26 -37.08 -14.06 -15.78
N PRO A 27 -37.53 -14.75 -14.72
CA PRO A 27 -36.79 -14.87 -13.47
C PRO A 27 -35.47 -15.66 -13.60
N ASN A 28 -35.17 -16.25 -14.76
CA ASN A 28 -33.94 -17.01 -15.01
C ASN A 28 -32.92 -16.31 -15.91
N ILE A 29 -33.18 -15.09 -16.38
CA ILE A 29 -32.16 -14.31 -17.09
C ILE A 29 -31.38 -13.51 -16.06
N LEU A 30 -30.20 -14.01 -15.69
CA LEU A 30 -29.22 -13.26 -14.93
C LEU A 30 -28.78 -12.06 -15.80
N HIS A 31 -29.32 -10.87 -15.55
CA HIS A 31 -28.89 -9.66 -16.23
C HIS A 31 -27.53 -9.23 -15.66
N PRO A 32 -26.48 -9.02 -16.47
CA PRO A 32 -25.12 -8.71 -16.00
C PRO A 32 -24.97 -7.39 -15.21
N TYR A 33 -26.05 -6.64 -15.00
CA TYR A 33 -26.01 -5.29 -14.43
C TYR A 33 -26.86 -5.09 -13.17
N ASP A 34 -27.46 -6.13 -12.59
CA ASP A 34 -28.12 -6.01 -11.27
C ASP A 34 -27.10 -6.13 -10.10
N MET A 35 -25.88 -5.60 -10.27
CA MET A 35 -24.82 -5.55 -9.26
C MET A 35 -24.51 -4.11 -8.85
N GLU A 36 -25.53 -3.36 -8.44
CA GLU A 36 -25.40 -1.95 -8.01
C GLU A 36 -24.68 -1.75 -6.66
N ASP A 37 -23.99 -2.77 -6.09
CA ASP A 37 -23.45 -2.65 -4.72
C ASP A 37 -22.10 -3.37 -4.49
N ARG A 38 -21.23 -3.41 -5.52
CA ARG A 38 -19.82 -3.84 -5.39
C ARG A 38 -18.88 -2.81 -5.98
N ASP A 39 -19.00 -1.57 -5.53
CA ASP A 39 -18.13 -0.48 -5.94
C ASP A 39 -16.76 -0.65 -5.27
N VAL A 40 -15.75 -1.01 -6.05
CA VAL A 40 -14.36 -0.99 -5.57
C VAL A 40 -14.02 0.48 -5.34
N LYS A 41 -13.94 0.89 -4.07
CA LYS A 41 -13.60 2.27 -3.71
C LYS A 41 -12.33 2.69 -4.47
N PRO A 42 -12.34 3.77 -5.26
CA PRO A 42 -11.18 4.13 -6.06
C PRO A 42 -9.93 4.44 -5.23
N TYR A 43 -8.78 3.98 -5.69
CA TYR A 43 -7.49 4.30 -5.08
C TYR A 43 -6.88 5.54 -5.74
N ASP A 44 -6.53 6.54 -4.93
CA ASP A 44 -6.02 7.82 -5.41
C ASP A 44 -4.48 7.91 -5.43
N GLY A 45 -3.79 6.90 -4.87
CA GLY A 45 -2.35 6.89 -4.66
C GLY A 45 -1.92 7.21 -3.22
N ASP A 46 -2.80 7.06 -2.23
CA ASP A 46 -2.47 7.15 -0.80
C ASP A 46 -1.12 6.46 -0.46
N LEU A 47 -0.38 7.01 0.49
CA LEU A 47 0.94 6.49 0.86
C LEU A 47 0.88 5.34 1.87
N SER A 48 -0.31 5.03 2.39
CA SER A 48 -0.55 3.95 3.33
C SER A 48 -0.62 2.58 2.65
N MET A 49 0.25 1.68 3.10
CA MET A 49 0.26 0.28 2.66
C MET A 49 -1.08 -0.41 2.94
N GLU A 50 -1.72 -0.12 4.08
CA GLU A 50 -3.03 -0.66 4.45
C GLU A 50 -4.10 -0.26 3.44
N VAL A 51 -4.13 1.01 3.04
CA VAL A 51 -5.10 1.53 2.05
C VAL A 51 -4.91 0.85 0.69
N LEU A 52 -3.66 0.68 0.23
CA LEU A 52 -3.39 -0.04 -1.02
C LEU A 52 -3.83 -1.51 -0.92
N TRP A 53 -3.56 -2.20 0.18
CA TRP A 53 -3.94 -3.61 0.36
C TRP A 53 -5.45 -3.80 0.38
N ASP A 54 -6.19 -2.95 1.08
CA ASP A 54 -7.64 -3.06 1.16
C ASP A 54 -8.32 -2.76 -0.17
N TRP A 55 -7.77 -1.79 -0.92
CA TRP A 55 -8.16 -1.57 -2.30
C TRP A 55 -7.88 -2.80 -3.17
N LEU A 56 -6.66 -3.36 -3.11
CA LEU A 56 -6.26 -4.50 -3.93
C LEU A 56 -7.12 -5.74 -3.63
N LYS A 57 -7.41 -6.03 -2.36
CA LYS A 57 -8.34 -7.11 -1.97
C LYS A 57 -9.71 -6.92 -2.60
N SER A 58 -10.24 -5.69 -2.54
CA SER A 58 -11.54 -5.35 -3.11
C SER A 58 -11.56 -5.52 -4.63
N LEU A 59 -10.49 -5.09 -5.30
CA LEU A 59 -10.30 -5.28 -6.75
C LEU A 59 -10.22 -6.76 -7.13
N VAL A 60 -9.45 -7.57 -6.40
CA VAL A 60 -9.35 -9.01 -6.66
C VAL A 60 -10.71 -9.70 -6.49
N ILE A 61 -11.44 -9.40 -5.41
CA ILE A 61 -12.81 -9.93 -5.21
C ILE A 61 -13.72 -9.53 -6.37
N HIS A 62 -13.65 -8.28 -6.83
CA HIS A 62 -14.43 -7.81 -7.97
C HIS A 62 -14.10 -8.60 -9.25
N LEU A 63 -12.82 -8.80 -9.56
CA LEU A 63 -12.38 -9.60 -10.71
C LEU A 63 -12.86 -11.05 -10.63
N GLU A 64 -12.75 -11.69 -9.46
CA GLU A 64 -13.25 -13.05 -9.25
C GLU A 64 -14.76 -13.16 -9.48
N THR A 65 -15.53 -12.17 -9.02
CA THR A 65 -16.99 -12.15 -9.22
C THR A 65 -17.40 -12.01 -10.70
N GLN A 66 -16.50 -11.46 -11.53
CA GLN A 66 -16.67 -11.35 -12.98
C GLN A 66 -16.05 -12.53 -13.74
N GLN A 67 -15.57 -13.57 -13.04
CA GLN A 67 -14.85 -14.73 -13.61
C GLN A 67 -13.54 -14.34 -14.32
N LEU A 68 -13.00 -13.16 -13.98
CA LEU A 68 -11.70 -12.69 -14.44
C LEU A 68 -10.60 -13.05 -13.45
N GLY A 69 -10.76 -14.17 -12.72
CA GLY A 69 -9.84 -14.73 -11.72
C GLY A 69 -8.65 -15.50 -12.29
N SER A 70 -8.68 -15.86 -13.58
CA SER A 70 -7.57 -16.55 -14.25
C SER A 70 -6.48 -15.60 -14.76
N PRO A 71 -5.19 -16.01 -14.73
CA PRO A 71 -4.11 -15.34 -15.47
C PRO A 71 -4.38 -15.19 -16.97
N ASP A 72 -5.27 -15.98 -17.55
CA ASP A 72 -5.64 -15.89 -18.98
C ASP A 72 -6.32 -14.56 -19.33
N HIS A 73 -6.84 -13.85 -18.33
CA HIS A 73 -7.54 -12.57 -18.46
C HIS A 73 -6.65 -11.36 -18.11
N ASP A 74 -5.33 -11.49 -18.20
CA ASP A 74 -4.38 -10.46 -17.75
C ASP A 74 -4.57 -9.10 -18.46
N GLN A 75 -4.94 -9.11 -19.74
CA GLN A 75 -5.23 -7.87 -20.48
C GLN A 75 -6.51 -7.20 -19.99
N GLU A 76 -7.57 -7.96 -19.76
CA GLU A 76 -8.84 -7.46 -19.23
C GLU A 76 -8.66 -6.91 -17.82
N ARG A 77 -7.97 -7.67 -16.96
CA ARG A 77 -7.63 -7.25 -15.58
C ARG A 77 -6.88 -5.93 -15.55
N LYS A 78 -5.88 -5.78 -16.43
CA LYS A 78 -5.13 -4.54 -16.58
C LYS A 78 -6.07 -3.38 -16.90
N LEU A 79 -6.95 -3.53 -17.89
CA LEU A 79 -7.90 -2.48 -18.28
C LEU A 79 -8.90 -2.13 -17.17
N ILE A 80 -9.32 -3.11 -16.37
CA ILE A 80 -10.23 -2.92 -15.23
C ILE A 80 -9.60 -2.12 -14.08
N ILE A 81 -8.27 -1.99 -14.02
CA ILE A 81 -7.60 -1.14 -13.03
C ILE A 81 -8.00 0.34 -13.23
N GLU A 82 -8.11 0.81 -14.47
CA GLU A 82 -8.34 2.23 -14.79
C GLU A 82 -9.56 2.87 -14.10
N PRO A 83 -10.77 2.25 -14.12
CA PRO A 83 -11.95 2.84 -13.50
C PRO A 83 -11.90 2.83 -11.97
N VAL A 84 -11.11 1.93 -11.37
CA VAL A 84 -10.95 1.82 -9.91
C VAL A 84 -9.74 2.61 -9.38
N LEU A 85 -9.14 3.44 -10.22
CA LEU A 85 -8.16 4.45 -9.83
C LEU A 85 -8.77 5.85 -9.88
N THR A 86 -8.22 6.75 -9.08
CA THR A 86 -8.53 8.19 -9.15
C THR A 86 -7.27 9.04 -8.91
N GLY A 87 -7.40 10.36 -8.98
CA GLY A 87 -6.34 11.30 -8.61
C GLY A 87 -4.98 11.04 -9.28
N LYS A 88 -3.91 11.06 -8.46
CA LYS A 88 -2.53 10.91 -8.93
C LYS A 88 -2.22 9.48 -9.39
N ALA A 89 -2.87 8.45 -8.82
CA ALA A 89 -2.71 7.08 -9.30
C ALA A 89 -3.28 6.90 -10.71
N LYS A 90 -4.49 7.40 -10.97
CA LYS A 90 -5.11 7.34 -12.31
C LYS A 90 -4.29 8.08 -13.36
N LYS A 91 -3.84 9.30 -13.03
CA LYS A 91 -2.95 10.08 -13.91
C LYS A 91 -1.67 9.30 -14.24
N TRP A 92 -0.99 8.76 -13.23
CA TRP A 92 0.22 7.96 -13.44
C TRP A 92 -0.03 6.74 -14.33
N TYR A 93 -1.16 6.06 -14.12
CA TYR A 93 -1.56 4.89 -14.91
C TYR A 93 -1.77 5.26 -16.39
N HIS A 94 -2.45 6.37 -16.69
CA HIS A 94 -2.58 6.86 -18.06
C HIS A 94 -1.22 7.19 -18.66
N ASP A 95 -0.41 7.99 -17.97
CA ASP A 95 0.89 8.47 -18.44
C ASP A 95 1.91 7.33 -18.72
N HIS A 96 1.80 6.16 -18.06
CA HIS A 96 2.84 5.11 -18.11
C HIS A 96 2.35 3.74 -18.63
N VAL A 97 1.06 3.42 -18.45
CA VAL A 97 0.48 2.12 -18.80
C VAL A 97 -0.36 2.20 -20.06
N ILE A 98 -1.10 3.29 -20.26
CA ILE A 98 -1.97 3.48 -21.44
C ILE A 98 -1.27 4.25 -22.56
N GLU A 99 -0.57 5.36 -22.25
CA GLU A 99 -0.11 6.34 -23.24
C GLU A 99 1.34 6.19 -23.71
N VAL A 100 1.99 5.03 -23.54
CA VAL A 100 3.39 4.87 -24.00
C VAL A 100 3.57 3.72 -24.99
N ASP A 101 4.08 4.09 -26.16
CA ASP A 101 4.65 3.29 -27.24
C ASP A 101 5.93 2.51 -26.82
N SER A 102 5.92 1.87 -25.65
CA SER A 102 7.12 1.27 -25.04
C SER A 102 7.11 -0.25 -25.05
N ASN A 103 8.28 -0.82 -25.35
CA ASN A 103 8.64 -2.25 -25.36
C ASN A 103 8.38 -3.02 -24.05
N LYS A 104 7.62 -2.49 -23.09
CA LYS A 104 7.32 -3.13 -21.81
C LYS A 104 5.90 -3.68 -21.85
N ALA A 105 5.79 -5.01 -21.89
CA ALA A 105 4.50 -5.68 -21.74
C ALA A 105 3.99 -5.54 -20.30
N TRP A 106 3.14 -4.55 -20.07
CA TRP A 106 2.44 -4.41 -18.79
C TRP A 106 1.43 -5.54 -18.61
N THR A 107 1.47 -6.11 -17.42
CA THR A 107 0.58 -7.15 -16.92
C THR A 107 -0.18 -6.62 -15.71
N PHE A 108 -1.28 -7.25 -15.32
CA PHE A 108 -2.01 -6.86 -14.10
C PHE A 108 -1.06 -6.76 -12.90
N THR A 109 -0.27 -7.81 -12.68
CA THR A 109 0.68 -7.88 -11.56
C THR A 109 1.75 -6.79 -11.63
N SER A 110 2.33 -6.54 -12.81
CA SER A 110 3.38 -5.53 -12.93
C SER A 110 2.86 -4.10 -12.75
N VAL A 111 1.59 -3.83 -13.07
CA VAL A 111 0.93 -2.56 -12.71
C VAL A 111 0.77 -2.43 -11.20
N ILE A 112 0.27 -3.47 -10.51
CA ILE A 112 0.11 -3.43 -9.05
C ILE A 112 1.45 -3.20 -8.34
N LEU A 113 2.51 -3.90 -8.78
CA LEU A 113 3.86 -3.69 -8.25
C LEU A 113 4.36 -2.26 -8.50
N ALA A 114 4.13 -1.71 -9.69
CA ALA A 114 4.54 -0.34 -9.99
C ALA A 114 3.74 0.72 -9.19
N LEU A 115 2.46 0.46 -8.88
CA LEU A 115 1.69 1.29 -7.96
C LEU A 115 2.27 1.25 -6.54
N TYR A 116 2.65 0.07 -6.06
CA TYR A 116 3.33 -0.10 -4.76
C TYR A 116 4.66 0.66 -4.74
N ASP A 117 5.52 0.46 -5.74
CA ASP A 117 6.83 1.12 -5.83
C ASP A 117 6.69 2.65 -5.88
N ARG A 118 5.67 3.14 -6.61
CA ARG A 118 5.49 4.58 -6.82
C ARG A 118 4.91 5.30 -5.60
N PHE A 119 3.94 4.70 -4.93
CA PHE A 119 3.15 5.39 -3.91
C PHE A 119 3.44 4.91 -2.48
N ILE A 120 3.85 3.66 -2.29
CA ILE A 120 4.04 3.09 -0.95
C ILE A 120 5.52 3.02 -0.58
N HIS A 121 6.35 2.49 -1.48
CA HIS A 121 7.73 2.16 -1.17
C HIS A 121 8.49 3.34 -0.57
N ASP A 122 8.53 4.50 -1.24
CA ASP A 122 9.26 5.66 -0.73
C ASP A 122 8.71 6.19 0.61
N SER A 123 7.41 6.08 0.84
CA SER A 123 6.79 6.51 2.11
C SER A 123 7.14 5.59 3.27
N VAL A 124 7.07 4.28 3.06
CA VAL A 124 7.45 3.28 4.08
C VAL A 124 8.93 3.45 4.45
N MET A 125 9.78 3.71 3.46
CA MET A 125 11.21 3.97 3.70
C MET A 125 11.45 5.27 4.48
N GLN A 126 10.71 6.34 4.18
CA GLN A 126 10.76 7.58 4.97
C GLN A 126 10.24 7.38 6.39
N GLU A 127 9.21 6.56 6.57
CA GLU A 127 8.67 6.21 7.88
C GLU A 127 9.70 5.44 8.71
N ALA A 128 10.37 4.44 8.15
CA ALA A 128 11.44 3.69 8.81
C ALA A 128 12.58 4.62 9.26
N GLN A 129 13.02 5.54 8.37
CA GLN A 129 13.99 6.58 8.72
C GLN A 129 13.52 7.45 9.88
N SER A 130 12.24 7.90 9.85
CA SER A 130 11.69 8.73 10.93
C SER A 130 11.58 7.98 12.26
N LYS A 131 11.20 6.70 12.22
CA LYS A 131 11.12 5.82 13.40
C LYS A 131 12.49 5.63 14.02
N PHE A 132 13.51 5.35 13.22
CA PHE A 132 14.88 5.25 13.69
C PHE A 132 15.39 6.52 14.39
N GLU A 133 15.18 7.70 13.80
CA GLU A 133 15.62 8.97 14.40
C GLU A 133 14.93 9.29 15.74
N LYS A 134 13.68 8.86 15.87
CA LYS A 134 12.83 9.08 17.05
C LYS A 134 12.86 7.93 18.06
N ALA A 135 13.47 6.81 17.71
CA ALA A 135 13.49 5.60 18.52
C ALA A 135 13.92 5.89 19.96
N THR A 136 13.18 5.30 20.89
CA THR A 136 13.41 5.45 22.32
C THR A 136 13.78 4.12 22.96
N PHE A 137 14.59 4.19 24.02
CA PHE A 137 15.00 3.01 24.76
C PHE A 137 13.80 2.22 25.33
N ALA A 138 12.74 2.92 25.73
CA ALA A 138 11.52 2.30 26.24
C ALA A 138 10.76 1.48 25.19
N GLU A 139 10.76 1.90 23.91
CA GLU A 139 10.17 1.12 22.81
C GLU A 139 10.92 -0.20 22.60
N GLY A 140 12.22 -0.26 22.90
CA GLY A 140 13.03 -1.48 22.92
C GLY A 140 12.84 -2.32 24.20
N GLY A 141 11.71 -2.16 24.90
CA GLY A 141 11.43 -2.87 26.14
C GLY A 141 12.24 -2.39 27.35
N GLY A 142 12.99 -1.29 27.21
CA GLY A 142 13.84 -0.77 28.29
C GLY A 142 15.06 -1.64 28.57
N THR A 143 15.52 -2.41 27.58
CA THR A 143 16.74 -3.23 27.66
C THR A 143 17.72 -2.85 26.56
N VAL A 144 19.02 -3.05 26.77
CA VAL A 144 20.06 -2.74 25.78
C VAL A 144 19.92 -3.59 24.53
N GLU A 145 19.72 -4.90 24.69
CA GLU A 145 19.52 -5.82 23.55
C GLU A 145 18.22 -5.51 22.81
N GLY A 146 17.12 -5.29 23.53
CA GLY A 146 15.85 -4.94 22.90
C GLY A 146 15.91 -3.60 22.16
N PHE A 147 16.72 -2.65 22.62
CA PHE A 147 16.94 -1.40 21.89
C PHE A 147 17.84 -1.59 20.66
N GLN A 148 18.87 -2.44 20.72
CA GLN A 148 19.64 -2.82 19.53
C GLN A 148 18.74 -3.46 18.47
N ASP A 149 17.97 -4.48 18.84
CA ASP A 149 17.07 -5.20 17.95
C ASP A 149 16.04 -4.26 17.29
N LEU A 150 15.52 -3.29 18.06
CA LEU A 150 14.62 -2.27 17.55
C LEU A 150 15.28 -1.43 16.46
N LEU A 151 16.49 -0.90 16.72
CA LEU A 151 17.22 -0.09 15.74
C LEU A 151 17.54 -0.89 14.48
N GLU A 152 17.98 -2.14 14.61
CA GLU A 152 18.25 -3.03 13.49
C GLU A 152 17.00 -3.31 12.66
N SER A 153 15.84 -3.45 13.31
CA SER A 153 14.56 -3.63 12.63
C SER A 153 14.22 -2.44 11.73
N TYR A 154 14.42 -1.21 12.20
CA TYR A 154 14.18 -0.02 11.40
C TYR A 154 15.21 0.14 10.28
N ILE A 155 16.49 -0.14 10.54
CA ILE A 155 17.56 -0.05 9.53
C ILE A 155 17.32 -1.05 8.38
N ARG A 156 16.82 -2.25 8.67
CA ARG A 156 16.48 -3.25 7.65
C ARG A 156 15.41 -2.72 6.68
N ASP A 157 14.49 -1.92 7.19
CA ASP A 157 13.36 -1.37 6.44
C ASP A 157 13.71 -0.01 5.80
N MET A 158 14.99 0.38 5.72
CA MET A 158 15.45 1.61 5.05
C MET A 158 16.08 1.35 3.68
N THR A 159 15.82 2.22 2.69
CA THR A 159 16.51 2.21 1.40
C THR A 159 18.00 2.53 1.54
N MET A 160 18.33 3.50 2.40
CA MET A 160 19.69 3.96 2.62
C MET A 160 20.05 3.76 4.09
N LYS A 161 20.87 2.74 4.35
CA LYS A 161 21.29 2.43 5.71
C LYS A 161 22.10 3.58 6.31
N PRO A 162 21.85 3.97 7.57
CA PRO A 162 22.70 4.90 8.28
C PRO A 162 24.12 4.33 8.39
N ASN A 163 25.13 5.20 8.40
CA ASN A 163 26.48 4.74 8.69
C ASN A 163 26.61 4.31 10.17
N ASP A 164 27.58 3.44 10.44
CA ASP A 164 27.77 2.85 11.77
C ASP A 164 27.93 3.90 12.87
N TYR A 165 28.60 5.01 12.57
CA TYR A 165 28.74 6.11 13.52
C TYR A 165 27.40 6.72 13.91
N THR A 166 26.48 6.90 12.95
CA THR A 166 25.14 7.42 13.19
C THR A 166 24.34 6.49 14.08
N ILE A 167 24.48 5.18 13.87
CA ILE A 167 23.83 4.15 14.69
C ILE A 167 24.35 4.22 16.13
N ARG A 168 25.67 4.17 16.32
CA ARG A 168 26.29 4.28 17.67
C ARG A 168 25.95 5.59 18.37
N LYS A 169 25.95 6.69 17.63
CA LYS A 169 25.58 8.01 18.15
C LYS A 169 24.14 8.06 18.62
N LEU A 170 23.22 7.48 17.86
CA LEU A 170 21.82 7.42 18.25
C LEU A 170 21.63 6.51 19.47
N PHE A 171 22.26 5.33 19.46
CA PHE A 171 22.24 4.39 20.57
C PHE A 171 22.68 5.06 21.87
N MET A 172 23.92 5.58 21.92
CA MET A 172 24.47 6.24 23.10
C MET A 172 23.67 7.47 23.53
N LYS A 173 23.04 8.18 22.59
CA LYS A 173 22.18 9.34 22.90
C LYS A 173 20.88 8.94 23.60
N ARG A 174 20.33 7.76 23.30
CA ARG A 174 18.97 7.35 23.69
C ARG A 174 18.93 6.41 24.90
N ILE A 175 20.01 5.70 25.21
CA ILE A 175 20.11 4.91 26.43
C ILE A 175 20.11 5.78 27.70
N PRO A 176 19.72 5.21 28.86
CA PRO A 176 19.72 5.91 30.15
C PRO A 176 21.09 6.52 30.49
N TYR A 177 21.07 7.62 31.23
CA TYR A 177 22.29 8.35 31.59
C TYR A 177 23.26 7.51 32.44
N ALA A 178 22.74 6.74 33.41
CA ALA A 178 23.56 5.89 34.28
C ALA A 178 24.35 4.84 33.48
N MET A 179 23.66 4.08 32.63
CA MET A 179 24.25 3.10 31.72
C MET A 179 25.28 3.72 30.76
N ARG A 180 24.95 4.89 30.19
CA ARG A 180 25.89 5.62 29.32
C ARG A 180 27.19 5.97 30.04
N ASN A 181 27.11 6.39 31.30
CA ASN A 181 28.28 6.69 32.10
C ASN A 181 29.10 5.42 32.38
N ALA A 182 28.45 4.30 32.72
CA ALA A 182 29.13 3.02 32.93
C ALA A 182 29.92 2.59 31.67
N ILE A 183 29.32 2.69 30.49
CA ILE A 183 30.00 2.41 29.21
C ILE A 183 31.23 3.31 28.99
N LEU A 184 31.13 4.60 29.35
CA LEU A 184 32.24 5.53 29.24
C LEU A 184 33.33 5.28 30.29
N GLU A 185 32.96 4.81 31.48
CA GLU A 185 33.88 4.40 32.56
C GLU A 185 34.66 3.15 32.17
N ASP A 186 34.06 2.24 31.39
CA ASP A 186 34.73 1.12 30.71
C ASP A 186 35.68 1.55 29.57
N HIS A 187 35.88 2.87 29.40
CA HIS A 187 36.71 3.49 28.36
C HIS A 187 36.23 3.21 26.93
N LEU A 188 34.96 2.85 26.75
CA LEU A 188 34.37 2.65 25.42
C LEU A 188 33.83 3.98 24.87
N SER A 189 33.90 4.15 23.55
CA SER A 189 33.41 5.35 22.87
C SER A 189 32.83 5.07 21.49
N MET A 190 31.94 5.95 21.05
CA MET A 190 31.32 5.86 19.71
C MET A 190 32.33 6.00 18.55
N GLU A 191 33.51 6.58 18.82
CA GLU A 191 34.54 6.83 17.80
C GLU A 191 35.44 5.62 17.59
N LEU A 192 35.70 4.85 18.66
CA LEU A 192 36.71 3.79 18.67
C LEU A 192 36.10 2.38 18.74
N ASN A 193 34.86 2.26 19.21
CA ASN A 193 34.21 0.98 19.47
C ASN A 193 33.06 0.70 18.51
N THR A 194 32.77 -0.59 18.36
CA THR A 194 31.63 -1.08 17.61
C THR A 194 30.33 -0.93 18.41
N LEU A 195 29.18 -1.05 17.74
CA LEU A 195 27.90 -1.06 18.45
C LEU A 195 27.82 -2.24 19.43
N ASP A 196 28.25 -3.42 19.00
CA ASP A 196 28.22 -4.64 19.80
C ASP A 196 29.03 -4.50 21.09
N GLU A 197 30.20 -3.86 21.06
CA GLU A 197 30.99 -3.58 22.27
C GLU A 197 30.26 -2.66 23.25
N LEU A 198 29.56 -1.64 22.75
CA LEU A 198 28.77 -0.72 23.59
C LEU A 198 27.55 -1.43 24.19
N VAL A 199 26.91 -2.30 23.41
CA VAL A 199 25.78 -3.14 23.85
C VAL A 199 26.23 -4.11 24.93
N LEU A 200 27.37 -4.78 24.74
CA LEU A 200 27.91 -5.74 25.71
C LEU A 200 28.22 -5.09 27.07
N SER A 201 28.86 -3.90 27.07
CA SER A 201 29.10 -3.15 28.30
C SER A 201 27.80 -2.66 28.94
N GLY A 202 26.86 -2.14 28.15
CA GLY A 202 25.54 -1.76 28.63
C GLY A 202 24.79 -2.91 29.29
N LYS A 203 24.85 -4.11 28.69
CA LYS A 203 24.25 -5.33 29.24
C LYS A 203 24.91 -5.76 30.55
N ALA A 204 26.23 -5.70 30.65
CA ALA A 204 26.95 -6.01 31.88
C ALA A 204 26.51 -5.10 33.05
N TRP A 205 26.21 -3.83 32.76
CA TRP A 205 25.62 -2.91 33.73
C TRP A 205 24.17 -3.28 34.08
N GLU A 206 23.33 -3.65 33.10
CA GLU A 206 21.95 -4.12 33.37
C GLU A 206 21.91 -5.37 34.27
N ASP A 207 22.88 -6.28 34.13
CA ASP A 207 22.97 -7.49 34.95
C ASP A 207 23.45 -7.23 36.40
N THR A 208 23.99 -6.03 36.69
CA THR A 208 24.56 -5.68 38.01
C THR A 208 23.66 -4.78 38.87
N GLU A 209 22.58 -4.22 38.32
CA GLU A 209 21.60 -3.35 39.01
C GLU A 209 20.23 -4.03 39.19
#